data_AF-H2C561-F1
#
_entry.id   AF-H2C561-F1
#
_cell.length_a   1.000
_cell.length_b   1.000
_cell.length_c   1.000
_cell.angle_alpha   90.00
_cell.angle_beta   90.00
_cell.angle_gamma   90.00
#
_symmetry.space_group_name_H-M   'P 1'
#
loop_
_entity.id
_entity.type
_entity.pdbx_description
1 polymer ?
#
loop_
_entity_poly.entity_id
_entity_poly.type
_entity_poly.pdbx_seq_one_letter_code
_entity_poly.pdbx_strand_id
1 'polypeptide(L)' 'GVIDVLTTFYGVSQGYVEENLFLHALSGNPILMITVMAVLKTIAVALSYLLLRRSMIFPALLLIGLFALADLSNLALLM' A
#
# COMPACT_ATOMS: atom_id res chain seq x y z
N GLY A 1 1.94 7.69 -0.11
CA GLY A 1 2.82 7.34 -1.25
C GLY A 1 4.18 6.87 -0.78
N VAL A 2 5.21 7.72 -0.83
CA VAL A 2 6.59 7.42 -0.36
C VAL A 2 6.64 7.15 1.14
N ILE A 3 5.84 7.88 1.93
CA ILE A 3 5.75 7.72 3.39
C ILE A 3 5.36 6.27 3.73
N ASP A 4 4.36 5.73 3.05
CA ASP A 4 3.84 4.38 3.31
C ASP A 4 4.89 3.28 3.07
N VAL A 5 5.68 3.41 2.01
CA VAL A 5 6.77 2.46 1.69
C VAL A 5 7.84 2.48 2.77
N LEU A 6 8.17 3.67 3.28
CA LEU A 6 9.13 3.83 4.38
C LEU A 6 8.54 3.30 5.69
N THR A 7 7.24 3.47 5.91
CA THR A 7 6.60 3.00 7.13
C THR A 7 6.54 1.49 7.20
N THR A 8 6.22 0.82 6.09
CA THR A 8 6.20 -0.64 6.01
C THR A 8 7.61 -1.22 6.12
N PHE A 9 8.62 -0.59 5.50
CA PHE A 9 10.00 -1.02 5.66
C PHE A 9 10.47 -0.92 7.12
N TYR A 10 10.16 0.18 7.79
CA TYR A 10 10.52 0.35 9.19
C TYR A 10 9.79 -0.64 10.09
N GLY A 11 8.47 -0.84 9.90
CA GLY A 11 7.69 -1.85 10.63
C GLY A 11 8.29 -3.26 10.51
N VAL A 12 8.61 -3.69 9.28
CA VAL A 12 9.25 -4.99 9.05
C VAL A 12 10.65 -5.05 9.67
N SER A 13 11.42 -3.96 9.64
CA SER A 13 12.75 -3.91 10.29
C SER A 13 12.69 -4.03 11.81
N GLN A 14 11.57 -3.64 12.42
CA GLN A 14 11.30 -3.76 13.86
C GLN A 14 10.69 -5.13 14.23
N GLY A 15 10.58 -6.05 13.28
CA GLY A 15 10.02 -7.39 13.50
C GLY A 15 8.49 -7.43 13.49
N TYR A 16 7.82 -6.36 13.09
CA TYR A 16 6.36 -6.41 12.88
C TYR A 16 6.06 -7.28 11.66
N VAL A 17 5.11 -8.18 11.88
CA VAL A 17 4.59 -9.06 10.84
C VAL A 17 3.67 -8.23 9.95
N GLU A 18 4.03 -8.10 8.68
CA GLU A 18 3.15 -7.51 7.66
C GLU A 18 1.84 -8.29 7.64
N GLU A 19 0.72 -7.62 7.98
CA GLU A 19 -0.61 -8.23 8.04
C GLU A 19 -1.17 -8.52 6.64
N ASN A 20 -0.62 -7.87 5.62
CA ASN A 20 -1.04 -8.06 4.25
C ASN A 20 -0.47 -9.39 3.74
N LEU A 21 -1.29 -10.45 3.68
CA LEU A 21 -0.91 -11.82 3.31
C LEU A 21 0.02 -11.91 2.07
N PHE A 22 -0.17 -11.03 1.10
CA PHE A 22 0.65 -10.99 -0.11
C PHE A 22 2.05 -10.41 0.13
N LEU A 23 2.17 -9.39 0.98
CA LEU A 23 3.46 -8.80 1.39
C LEU A 23 4.12 -9.64 2.48
N HIS A 24 3.34 -10.33 3.31
CA HIS A 24 3.82 -11.30 4.30
C HIS A 24 4.63 -12.43 3.64
N ALA A 25 4.15 -12.95 2.51
CA ALA A 25 4.88 -13.95 1.72
C ALA A 25 6.22 -13.43 1.16
N LEU A 26 6.38 -12.10 1.09
CA LEU A 26 7.58 -11.40 0.61
C LEU A 26 8.43 -10.82 1.75
N SER A 27 8.05 -11.02 3.01
CA SER A 27 8.72 -10.47 4.21
C SER A 27 10.19 -10.92 4.36
N GLY A 28 10.57 -12.04 3.76
CA GLY A 28 11.95 -12.53 3.74
C GLY A 28 12.92 -11.69 2.88
N ASN A 29 12.42 -10.79 2.03
CA ASN A 29 13.25 -9.88 1.25
C ASN A 29 12.65 -8.46 1.20
N PRO A 30 13.12 -7.54 2.07
CA PRO A 30 12.51 -6.22 2.22
C PRO A 30 12.64 -5.35 0.96
N ILE A 31 13.65 -5.58 0.12
CA ILE A 31 13.82 -4.86 -1.16
C ILE A 31 12.72 -5.28 -2.15
N LEU A 32 12.44 -6.58 -2.24
CA LEU A 32 11.35 -7.12 -3.06
C LEU A 32 9.99 -6.61 -2.59
N MET A 33 9.78 -6.55 -1.27
CA MET A 33 8.56 -6.04 -0.66
C MET A 33 8.31 -4.56 -1.03
N ILE A 34 9.32 -3.70 -0.88
CA ILE A 34 9.26 -2.29 -1.29
C ILE A 34 8.93 -2.16 -2.78
N THR A 35 9.58 -2.97 -3.61
CA THR A 35 9.42 -2.91 -5.08
C THR A 35 8.00 -3.30 -5.47
N VAL A 36 7.45 -4.37 -4.89
CA VAL A 36 6.07 -4.82 -5.12
C VAL A 36 5.08 -3.76 -4.63
N MET A 37 5.31 -3.15 -3.47
CA MET A 37 4.45 -2.11 -2.93
C MET A 37 4.41 -0.85 -3.82
N ALA A 38 5.57 -0.43 -4.36
CA ALA A 38 5.66 0.68 -5.31
C ALA A 38 4.92 0.37 -6.63
N VAL A 39 5.03 -0.87 -7.13
CA VAL A 39 4.30 -1.33 -8.32
C VAL A 39 2.79 -1.38 -8.07
N LEU A 40 2.35 -1.91 -6.93
CA LEU A 40 0.93 -1.95 -6.58
C LEU A 40 0.32 -0.54 -6.46
N LYS A 41 1.05 0.42 -5.88
CA LYS A 41 0.60 1.82 -5.81
C LYS A 41 0.50 2.47 -7.18
N THR A 42 1.47 2.26 -8.06
CA THR A 42 1.43 2.83 -9.41
C THR A 42 0.28 2.26 -10.23
N ILE A 43 0.01 0.96 -10.14
CA ILE A 43 -1.15 0.31 -10.77
C ILE A 43 -2.46 0.87 -10.21
N ALA A 44 -2.56 1.02 -8.88
CA ALA A 44 -3.75 1.56 -8.24
C ALA A 44 -4.06 3.00 -8.67
N VAL A 45 -3.04 3.87 -8.76
CA VAL A 45 -3.21 5.24 -9.28
C VAL A 45 -3.69 5.23 -10.73
N ALA A 46 -3.10 4.37 -11.57
CA ALA A 46 -3.52 4.24 -12.96
C ALA A 46 -4.97 3.75 -13.11
N LEU A 47 -5.39 2.77 -12.29
CA LEU A 47 -6.76 2.25 -12.25
C LEU A 47 -7.75 3.31 -11.76
N SER A 48 -7.43 4.02 -10.67
CA SER A 48 -8.27 5.11 -10.17
C SER A 48 -8.43 6.23 -11.20
N TYR A 49 -7.36 6.59 -11.92
CA TYR A 49 -7.42 7.55 -13.01
C TYR A 49 -8.34 7.09 -14.14
N LEU A 50 -8.26 5.82 -14.54
CA LEU A 50 -9.10 5.24 -15.59
C LEU A 50 -10.58 5.18 -15.18
N LEU A 51 -10.86 4.83 -13.92
CA LEU A 51 -12.21 4.81 -13.34
C LEU A 51 -12.84 6.20 -13.29
N LEU A 52 -12.07 7.21 -12.86
CA LEU A 52 -12.50 8.61 -12.89
C LEU A 52 -12.83 9.07 -14.31
N ARG A 53 -12.03 8.65 -15.30
CA ARG A 53 -12.27 8.98 -16.71
C ARG A 53 -13.53 8.32 -17.29
N ARG A 54 -13.99 7.21 -16.70
CA ARG A 54 -15.26 6.54 -17.05
C ARG A 54 -16.46 7.04 -16.24
N SER A 55 -16.32 8.15 -15.49
CA SER A 55 -17.35 8.68 -14.58
C SER A 55 -17.76 7.71 -13.47
N MET A 56 -16.94 6.71 -13.17
CA MET A 56 -17.16 5.77 -12.08
C MET A 56 -16.53 6.31 -10.80
N ILE A 57 -17.18 7.32 -10.22
CA ILE A 57 -16.68 8.06 -9.05
C ILE A 57 -16.69 7.19 -7.79
N PHE A 58 -17.75 6.38 -7.59
CA PHE A 58 -17.88 5.51 -6.42
C PHE A 58 -16.75 4.47 -6.30
N PRO A 59 -16.42 3.69 -7.35
CA PRO A 59 -15.29 2.76 -7.31
C PRO A 59 -13.95 3.44 -7.08
N ALA A 60 -13.74 4.64 -7.65
CA ALA A 60 -12.52 5.40 -7.46
C ALA A 60 -12.38 5.88 -6.00
N LEU A 61 -13.46 6.38 -5.38
CA LEU A 61 -13.48 6.77 -3.97
C LEU A 61 -13.22 5.58 -3.04
N LEU A 62 -13.80 4.41 -3.35
CA LEU A 62 -13.56 3.18 -2.59
C LEU A 62 -12.08 2.76 -2.64
N LEU A 63 -11.47 2.78 -3.83
CA LEU A 63 -10.05 2.48 -4.01
C LEU A 63 -9.15 3.46 -3.24
N ILE A 64 -9.43 4.76 -3.35
CA ILE A 64 -8.66 5.80 -2.63
C ILE A 64 -8.83 5.64 -1.11
N GLY A 65 -10.05 5.38 -0.64
CA GLY A 65 -10.35 5.18 0.78
C GLY A 65 -9.65 3.96 1.37
N LEU A 66 -9.64 2.82 0.67
CA LEU A 66 -8.90 1.62 1.09
C LEU A 66 -7.39 1.89 1.19
N PHE A 67 -6.82 2.65 0.24
CA PHE A 67 -5.42 3.06 0.29
C PHE A 67 -5.12 4.01 1.46
N ALA A 68 -5.99 4.97 1.73
CA ALA A 68 -5.82 5.87 2.88
C ALA A 68 -5.89 5.12 4.21
N LEU A 69 -6.76 4.11 4.30
CA LEU A 69 -6.89 3.26 5.48
C LEU A 69 -5.66 2.36 5.68
N ALA A 70 -5.10 1.83 4.60
CA ALA A 70 -3.83 1.09 4.64
C ALA A 70 -2.65 1.99 5.07
N ASP A 71 -2.52 3.20 4.50
CA ASP A 71 -1.48 4.17 4.88
C ASP A 71 -1.61 4.57 6.38
N LEU A 72 -2.84 4.72 6.90
CA LEU A 72 -3.10 4.98 8.33
C LEU A 72 -2.74 3.78 9.22
N SER A 73 -3.06 2.56 8.79
CA SER A 73 -2.72 1.33 9.52
C SER A 73 -1.20 1.15 9.64
N ASN A 74 -0.47 1.42 8.55
CA ASN A 74 0.99 1.36 8.54
C ASN A 74 1.64 2.45 9.40
N LEU A 75 1.03 3.64 9.49
CA LEU A 75 1.45 4.67 10.44
C LEU A 75 1.19 4.27 11.90
N ALA A 76 0.05 3.63 12.17
CA ALA A 76 -0.30 3.16 13.51
C ALA A 76 0.62 2.03 14.00
N LEU A 77 1.09 1.16 13.09
CA LEU A 77 2.08 0.11 13.40
C LEU A 77 3.48 0.65 13.76
N LEU A 78 3.71 1.95 13.52
CA LEU A 78 5.01 2.60 13.68
C LEU A 78 5.10 3.49 14.93
N MET A 79 3.97 3.74 15.58
CA MET A 79 3.86 4.43 16.87
C MET A 79 3.84 3.43 18.01
#